data_AF-A0A7Y8KCX1-F1
#
_entry.id   AF-A0A7Y8KCX1-F1
#
_cell.length_a   1.000
_cell.length_b   1.000
_cell.length_c   1.000
_cell.angle_alpha   90.00
_cell.angle_beta   90.00
_cell.angle_gamma   90.00
#
_symmetry.space_group_name_H-M   'P 1'
#
loop_
_entity.id
_entity.type
_entity.pdbx_description
1 polymer ?
#
loop_
_entity_poly.entity_id
_entity_poly.type
_entity_poly.pdbx_seq_one_letter_code
_entity_poly.pdbx_strand_id
1 'polypeptide(L)'
;LVTGDKVVWRAGNQGIGVIVAQLPRTTELRRPDSRGQLKPVAANVDMIVIVFAPLPEPHANLIDRYLVAAEHAGIRPLLLLNKFDLIDEQNAPALNALLAVYRTLGYPVLEVSAHHGNGMEQLQQQLDGRISVFVGQSGVGKSSLVNSLLPEVDTRVGPLSELSGQGTHTTTTARLFHFPGGGELIDSPGIREFGLGHVSRSDVEAGFIEFNDLIGTCRFRDCKHDREPGCALLKALEDGRVQQQRMNSYRSIIASLPESSY
;
A
#
# COMPACT_ATOMS: atom_id res chain seq x y z
N LEU A 1 -22.02 -1.72 -1.06
CA LEU A 1 -21.46 -2.03 0.26
C LEU A 1 -20.22 -2.87 0.09
N VAL A 2 -19.14 -2.50 0.77
CA VAL A 2 -17.87 -3.22 0.85
C VAL A 2 -17.40 -3.25 2.29
N THR A 3 -16.38 -4.06 2.58
CA THR A 3 -15.76 -4.13 3.90
C THR A 3 -15.20 -2.76 4.31
N GLY A 4 -15.50 -2.35 5.55
CA GLY A 4 -15.17 -1.02 6.09
C GLY A 4 -16.26 0.05 5.90
N ASP A 5 -17.34 -0.21 5.13
CA ASP A 5 -18.46 0.74 5.04
C ASP A 5 -19.15 0.93 6.41
N LYS A 6 -19.32 2.20 6.81
CA LYS A 6 -20.13 2.56 7.98
C LYS A 6 -21.60 2.58 7.58
N VAL A 7 -22.44 1.83 8.27
CA VAL A 7 -23.86 1.66 7.92
C VAL A 7 -24.79 1.94 9.09
N VAL A 8 -25.97 2.46 8.77
CA VAL A 8 -27.12 2.49 9.68
C VAL A 8 -27.92 1.23 9.41
N TRP A 9 -28.14 0.41 10.44
CA TRP A 9 -28.89 -0.83 10.32
C TRP A 9 -29.93 -0.94 11.44
N ARG A 10 -30.96 -1.76 11.21
CA ARG A 10 -32.01 -2.06 12.18
C ARG A 10 -32.03 -3.55 12.46
N ALA A 11 -32.12 -3.90 13.74
CA ALA A 11 -32.36 -5.28 14.14
C ALA A 11 -33.75 -5.74 13.66
N GLY A 12 -33.80 -6.93 13.09
CA GLY A 12 -35.03 -7.65 12.81
C GLY A 12 -35.23 -8.82 13.79
N ASN A 13 -36.18 -9.68 13.47
CA ASN A 13 -36.46 -10.87 14.28
C ASN A 13 -35.43 -11.98 13.97
N GLN A 14 -35.22 -12.89 14.93
CA GLN A 14 -34.39 -14.10 14.78
C GLN A 14 -32.91 -13.84 14.43
N GLY A 15 -32.33 -12.76 14.93
CA GLY A 15 -30.88 -12.48 14.79
C GLY A 15 -30.46 -11.96 13.42
N ILE A 16 -31.42 -11.61 12.56
CA ILE A 16 -31.16 -11.00 11.24
C ILE A 16 -31.54 -9.51 11.32
N GLY A 17 -30.64 -8.64 10.87
CA GLY A 17 -30.88 -7.20 10.73
C GLY A 17 -30.94 -6.76 9.26
N VAL A 18 -31.40 -5.54 9.03
CA VAL A 18 -31.46 -4.91 7.70
C VAL A 18 -30.62 -3.64 7.69
N ILE A 19 -29.75 -3.50 6.70
CA ILE A 19 -29.02 -2.26 6.44
C ILE A 19 -29.98 -1.25 5.80
N VAL A 20 -30.13 -0.09 6.42
CA VAL A 20 -31.08 0.96 6.03
C VAL A 20 -30.39 2.05 5.22
N ALA A 21 -29.16 2.41 5.58
CA ALA A 21 -28.40 3.43 4.89
C ALA A 21 -26.90 3.18 4.98
N GLN A 22 -26.17 3.67 3.98
CA GLN A 22 -24.71 3.74 3.99
C GLN A 22 -24.29 5.18 4.28
N LEU A 23 -23.35 5.37 5.21
CA LEU A 23 -22.78 6.69 5.49
C LEU A 23 -21.71 7.05 4.43
N PRO A 24 -21.41 8.34 4.23
CA PRO A 24 -20.36 8.78 3.30
C PRO A 24 -19.00 8.14 3.64
N ARG A 25 -18.26 7.77 2.59
CA ARG A 25 -16.90 7.23 2.72
C ARG A 25 -15.88 8.34 2.91
N THR A 26 -14.88 8.11 3.76
CA THR A 26 -13.71 8.98 3.86
C THR A 26 -12.67 8.63 2.79
N THR A 27 -12.45 7.34 2.54
CA THR A 27 -11.52 6.81 1.53
C THR A 27 -12.11 5.58 0.85
N GLU A 28 -11.59 5.24 -0.34
CA GLU A 28 -12.05 4.08 -1.11
C GLU A 28 -10.88 3.43 -1.85
N LEU A 29 -10.66 2.14 -1.58
CA LEU A 29 -9.75 1.32 -2.36
C LEU A 29 -10.49 0.66 -3.52
N ARG A 30 -9.98 0.86 -4.73
CA ARG A 30 -10.56 0.32 -5.96
C ARG A 30 -9.62 -0.65 -6.65
N ARG A 31 -10.20 -1.66 -7.30
CA ARG A 31 -9.48 -2.60 -8.16
C ARG A 31 -10.19 -2.73 -9.50
N PRO A 32 -9.47 -2.83 -10.63
CA PRO A 32 -10.09 -3.26 -11.88
C PRO A 32 -10.60 -4.70 -11.76
N ASP A 33 -11.78 -4.95 -12.29
CA ASP A 33 -12.29 -6.31 -12.51
C ASP A 33 -11.75 -6.90 -13.82
N SER A 34 -12.16 -8.13 -14.16
CA SER A 34 -11.73 -8.82 -15.38
C SER A 34 -12.11 -8.10 -16.68
N ARG A 35 -12.98 -7.10 -16.61
CA ARG A 35 -13.41 -6.25 -17.73
C ARG A 35 -12.78 -4.84 -17.66
N GLY A 36 -11.83 -4.62 -16.75
CA GLY A 36 -11.18 -3.33 -16.54
C GLY A 36 -12.01 -2.30 -15.79
N GLN A 37 -13.21 -2.66 -15.29
CA GLN A 37 -14.04 -1.72 -14.54
C GLN A 37 -13.58 -1.64 -13.10
N LEU A 38 -13.41 -0.41 -12.60
CA LEU A 38 -13.04 -0.18 -11.21
C LEU A 38 -14.18 -0.53 -10.27
N LYS A 39 -13.90 -1.44 -9.34
CA LYS A 39 -14.82 -1.82 -8.26
C LYS A 39 -14.19 -1.53 -6.90
N PRO A 40 -14.95 -0.97 -5.95
CA PRO A 40 -14.47 -0.83 -4.59
C PRO A 40 -14.23 -2.21 -3.98
N VAL A 41 -13.11 -2.34 -3.27
CA VAL A 41 -12.73 -3.55 -2.52
C VAL A 41 -12.74 -3.31 -1.01
N ALA A 42 -12.49 -2.07 -0.57
CA ALA A 42 -12.59 -1.64 0.81
C ALA A 42 -12.89 -0.14 0.89
N ALA A 43 -13.44 0.31 2.01
CA ALA A 43 -13.77 1.70 2.27
C ALA A 43 -13.31 2.13 3.66
N ASN A 44 -13.15 3.44 3.86
CA ASN A 44 -12.76 4.05 5.13
C ASN A 44 -11.43 3.51 5.69
N VAL A 45 -10.49 3.17 4.80
CA VAL A 45 -9.13 2.78 5.18
C VAL A 45 -8.34 4.04 5.51
N ASP A 46 -7.77 4.11 6.70
CA ASP A 46 -6.97 5.24 7.17
C ASP A 46 -5.49 5.08 6.81
N MET A 47 -5.01 3.83 6.71
CA MET A 47 -3.60 3.53 6.50
C MET A 47 -3.35 2.33 5.58
N ILE A 48 -2.40 2.47 4.66
CA ILE A 48 -1.84 1.35 3.89
C ILE A 48 -0.46 1.03 4.45
N VAL A 49 -0.31 -0.17 5.02
CA VAL A 49 0.97 -0.69 5.50
C VAL A 49 1.65 -1.46 4.37
N ILE A 50 2.69 -0.87 3.80
CA ILE A 50 3.48 -1.43 2.71
C ILE A 50 4.58 -2.29 3.32
N VAL A 51 4.37 -3.61 3.32
CA VAL A 51 5.27 -4.58 3.92
C VAL A 51 6.28 -5.08 2.89
N PHE A 52 7.55 -4.96 3.23
CA PHE A 52 8.67 -5.55 2.50
C PHE A 52 9.65 -6.20 3.49
N ALA A 53 10.62 -6.95 2.98
CA ALA A 53 11.60 -7.67 3.79
C ALA A 53 12.97 -7.62 3.10
N PRO A 54 14.08 -7.94 3.77
CA PRO A 54 15.36 -8.15 3.09
C PRO A 54 15.29 -9.28 2.06
N LEU A 55 14.45 -10.31 2.35
CA LEU A 55 14.20 -11.45 1.47
C LEU A 55 12.69 -11.77 1.36
N PRO A 56 12.12 -11.82 0.15
CA PRO A 56 12.75 -11.53 -1.15
C PRO A 56 13.21 -10.07 -1.28
N GLU A 57 14.19 -9.81 -2.16
CA GLU A 57 14.82 -8.49 -2.32
C GLU A 57 13.77 -7.38 -2.57
N PRO A 58 13.80 -6.27 -1.81
CA PRO A 58 12.83 -5.22 -1.97
C PRO A 58 13.14 -4.36 -3.20
N HIS A 59 12.21 -4.31 -4.15
CA HIS A 59 12.33 -3.45 -5.32
C HIS A 59 11.69 -2.08 -5.09
N ALA A 60 12.48 -1.00 -5.26
CA ALA A 60 12.00 0.37 -5.17
C ALA A 60 10.75 0.63 -6.04
N ASN A 61 10.76 0.16 -7.28
CA ASN A 61 9.64 0.31 -8.21
C ASN A 61 8.31 -0.25 -7.66
N LEU A 62 8.35 -1.33 -6.88
CA LEU A 62 7.14 -1.90 -6.29
C LEU A 62 6.66 -1.06 -5.10
N ILE A 63 7.57 -0.59 -4.25
CA ILE A 63 7.26 0.33 -3.14
C ILE A 63 6.65 1.62 -3.70
N ASP A 64 7.28 2.20 -4.72
CA ASP A 64 6.84 3.44 -5.36
C ASP A 64 5.45 3.29 -5.98
N ARG A 65 5.11 2.13 -6.54
CA ARG A 65 3.76 1.84 -7.03
C ARG A 65 2.72 1.89 -5.92
N TYR A 66 3.02 1.30 -4.75
CA TYR A 66 2.10 1.37 -3.62
C TYR A 66 1.98 2.79 -3.05
N LEU A 67 3.07 3.55 -3.02
CA LEU A 67 3.04 4.95 -2.59
C LEU A 67 2.16 5.79 -3.52
N VAL A 68 2.37 5.72 -4.84
CA VAL A 68 1.52 6.41 -5.82
C VAL A 68 0.05 6.04 -5.63
N ALA A 69 -0.23 4.76 -5.41
CA ALA A 69 -1.59 4.29 -5.27
C ALA A 69 -2.23 4.71 -3.93
N ALA A 70 -1.42 4.83 -2.86
CA ALA A 70 -1.85 5.35 -1.56
C ALA A 70 -2.19 6.84 -1.64
N GLU A 71 -1.30 7.63 -2.26
CA GLU A 71 -1.51 9.07 -2.48
C GLU A 71 -2.75 9.33 -3.36
N HIS A 72 -2.91 8.59 -4.46
CA HIS A 72 -4.09 8.67 -5.31
C HIS A 72 -5.40 8.32 -4.56
N ALA A 73 -5.34 7.37 -3.62
CA ALA A 73 -6.49 7.01 -2.80
C ALA A 73 -6.73 7.96 -1.61
N GLY A 74 -5.82 8.91 -1.35
CA GLY A 74 -5.84 9.78 -0.18
C GLY A 74 -5.65 9.02 1.13
N ILE A 75 -4.92 7.90 1.11
CA ILE A 75 -4.70 7.03 2.27
C ILE A 75 -3.25 7.15 2.71
N ARG A 76 -3.00 7.30 4.01
CA ARG A 76 -1.65 7.47 4.54
C ARG A 76 -0.82 6.18 4.37
N PRO A 77 0.34 6.22 3.71
CA PRO A 77 1.23 5.06 3.65
C PRO A 77 2.10 4.93 4.91
N LEU A 78 2.37 3.69 5.30
CA LEU A 78 3.37 3.29 6.29
C LEU A 78 4.29 2.23 5.69
N LEU A 79 5.59 2.52 5.59
CA LEU A 79 6.58 1.56 5.12
C LEU A 79 7.00 0.66 6.29
N LEU A 80 6.86 -0.65 6.12
CA LEU A 80 7.16 -1.64 7.15
C LEU A 80 8.18 -2.66 6.63
N LEU A 81 9.42 -2.54 7.10
CA LEU A 81 10.46 -3.53 6.86
C LEU A 81 10.32 -4.66 7.90
N ASN A 82 9.83 -5.81 7.46
CA ASN A 82 9.74 -7.02 8.27
C ASN A 82 10.99 -7.89 8.12
N LYS A 83 11.15 -8.86 9.02
CA LYS A 83 12.31 -9.77 9.09
C LYS A 83 13.63 -9.00 9.21
N PHE A 84 13.62 -7.93 10.00
CA PHE A 84 14.80 -7.11 10.27
C PHE A 84 15.98 -7.93 10.83
N ASP A 85 15.69 -9.06 11.48
CA ASP A 85 16.66 -10.06 11.93
C ASP A 85 17.49 -10.71 10.82
N LEU A 86 17.06 -10.62 9.55
CA LEU A 86 17.79 -11.17 8.40
C LEU A 86 18.75 -10.18 7.73
N ILE A 87 18.94 -8.99 8.33
CA ILE A 87 19.89 -8.01 7.82
C ILE A 87 21.30 -8.42 8.22
N ASP A 88 22.19 -8.48 7.24
CA ASP A 88 23.60 -8.82 7.41
C ASP A 88 24.50 -7.75 6.77
N GLU A 89 25.81 -7.90 6.93
CA GLU A 89 26.79 -6.95 6.38
C GLU A 89 26.73 -6.83 4.84
N GLN A 90 26.19 -7.84 4.15
CA GLN A 90 26.11 -7.86 2.69
C GLN A 90 24.91 -7.06 2.18
N ASN A 91 23.74 -7.22 2.82
CA ASN A 91 22.49 -6.59 2.39
C ASN A 91 22.22 -5.23 3.05
N ALA A 92 22.81 -4.95 4.22
CA ALA A 92 22.58 -3.71 4.97
C ALA A 92 22.87 -2.44 4.17
N PRO A 93 23.98 -2.31 3.40
CA PRO A 93 24.26 -1.07 2.68
C PRO A 93 23.19 -0.71 1.65
N ALA A 94 22.74 -1.69 0.85
CA ALA A 94 21.73 -1.48 -0.18
C ALA A 94 20.36 -1.17 0.45
N LEU A 95 19.98 -1.88 1.51
CA LEU A 95 18.72 -1.67 2.20
C LEU A 95 18.67 -0.31 2.92
N ASN A 96 19.75 0.09 3.59
CA ASN A 96 19.87 1.40 4.22
C ASN A 96 19.78 2.54 3.21
N ALA A 97 20.43 2.39 2.04
CA ALA A 97 20.33 3.37 0.96
C ALA A 97 18.88 3.49 0.45
N LEU A 98 18.19 2.36 0.26
CA LEU A 98 16.78 2.31 -0.12
C LEU A 98 15.88 3.02 0.92
N LEU A 99 16.05 2.73 2.21
CA LEU A 99 15.25 3.33 3.28
C LEU A 99 15.53 4.83 3.46
N ALA A 100 16.79 5.25 3.28
CA ALA A 100 17.18 6.66 3.40
C ALA A 100 16.42 7.55 2.41
N VAL A 101 16.13 7.05 1.20
CA VAL A 101 15.28 7.72 0.21
C VAL A 101 13.95 8.13 0.82
N TYR A 102 13.20 7.14 1.32
CA TYR A 102 11.84 7.36 1.82
C TYR A 102 11.81 8.15 3.12
N ARG A 103 12.80 7.97 3.99
CA ARG A 103 12.94 8.77 5.22
C ARG A 103 13.17 10.25 4.89
N THR A 104 14.01 10.54 3.90
CA THR A 104 14.29 11.92 3.46
C THR A 104 13.04 12.58 2.86
N LEU A 105 12.20 11.80 2.20
CA LEU A 105 10.89 12.23 1.68
C LEU A 105 9.82 12.41 2.78
N GLY A 106 10.10 12.01 4.02
CA GLY A 106 9.18 12.16 5.15
C GLY A 106 8.19 11.00 5.33
N TYR A 107 8.33 9.90 4.58
CA TYR A 107 7.50 8.72 4.80
C TYR A 107 7.85 8.04 6.14
N PRO A 108 6.85 7.62 6.93
CA PRO A 108 7.11 6.85 8.13
C PRO A 108 7.62 5.45 7.74
N VAL A 109 8.76 5.08 8.32
CA VAL A 109 9.40 3.77 8.13
C VAL A 109 9.54 3.10 9.49
N LEU A 110 9.02 1.88 9.62
CA LEU A 110 9.22 1.03 10.79
C LEU A 110 9.96 -0.26 10.40
N GLU A 111 10.79 -0.73 11.31
CA GLU A 111 11.56 -1.96 11.17
C GLU A 111 11.08 -2.93 12.25
N VAL A 112 10.68 -4.14 11.84
CA VAL A 112 10.07 -5.14 12.73
C VAL A 112 10.61 -6.53 12.44
N SER A 113 10.56 -7.37 13.48
CA SER A 113 10.68 -8.82 13.33
C SER A 113 9.46 -9.48 13.94
N ALA A 114 8.56 -10.00 13.10
CA ALA A 114 7.39 -10.73 13.57
C ALA A 114 7.76 -11.97 14.39
N HIS A 115 8.92 -12.57 14.13
CA HIS A 115 9.40 -13.78 14.81
C HIS A 115 9.99 -13.48 16.18
N HIS A 116 10.77 -12.41 16.31
CA HIS A 116 11.43 -12.02 17.57
C HIS A 116 10.63 -11.01 18.39
N GLY A 117 9.56 -10.44 17.83
CA GLY A 117 8.73 -9.43 18.47
C GLY A 117 9.30 -8.01 18.45
N ASN A 118 10.50 -7.80 17.91
CA ASN A 118 11.13 -6.48 17.84
C ASN A 118 10.28 -5.51 16.99
N GLY A 119 10.08 -4.29 17.50
CA GLY A 119 9.32 -3.23 16.82
C GLY A 119 7.80 -3.45 16.74
N MET A 120 7.28 -4.58 17.22
CA MET A 120 5.85 -4.90 17.14
C MET A 120 4.98 -3.96 18.00
N GLU A 121 5.49 -3.50 19.14
CA GLU A 121 4.79 -2.51 19.98
C GLU A 121 4.63 -1.16 19.26
N GLN A 122 5.68 -0.69 18.58
CA GLN A 122 5.62 0.54 17.77
C GLN A 122 4.65 0.40 16.60
N LEU A 123 4.60 -0.78 15.97
CA LEU A 123 3.61 -1.08 14.94
C LEU A 123 2.19 -1.04 15.52
N GLN A 124 1.94 -1.67 16.67
CA GLN A 124 0.63 -1.63 17.33
C GLN A 124 0.18 -0.20 17.64
N GLN A 125 1.08 0.65 18.15
CA GLN A 125 0.79 2.06 18.41
C GLN A 125 0.43 2.83 17.13
N GLN A 126 1.01 2.49 15.97
CA GLN A 126 0.63 3.11 14.69
C GLN A 126 -0.72 2.62 14.15
N LEU A 127 -1.12 1.40 14.50
CA LEU A 127 -2.36 0.77 14.05
C LEU A 127 -3.55 1.10 14.95
N ASP A 128 -3.30 1.48 16.21
CA ASP A 128 -4.36 1.77 17.17
C ASP A 128 -5.32 2.86 16.67
N GLY A 129 -6.61 2.58 16.84
CA GLY A 129 -7.71 3.45 16.43
C GLY A 129 -7.86 3.66 14.92
N ARG A 130 -7.14 2.93 14.06
CA ARG A 130 -7.14 3.11 12.60
C ARG A 130 -7.58 1.85 11.87
N ILE A 131 -8.19 2.04 10.70
CA ILE A 131 -8.47 0.96 9.75
C ILE A 131 -7.28 0.83 8.81
N SER A 132 -6.60 -0.30 8.86
CA SER A 132 -5.37 -0.56 8.11
C SER A 132 -5.54 -1.67 7.07
N VAL A 133 -4.74 -1.61 6.01
CA VAL A 133 -4.58 -2.72 5.06
C VAL A 133 -3.11 -3.02 4.85
N PHE A 134 -2.75 -4.31 4.80
CA PHE A 134 -1.37 -4.75 4.57
C PHE A 134 -1.19 -5.15 3.10
N VAL A 135 -0.26 -4.47 2.42
CA VAL A 135 0.11 -4.74 1.02
C VAL A 135 1.59 -5.10 0.92
N GLY A 136 2.01 -5.70 -0.19
CA GLY A 136 3.42 -6.10 -0.38
C GLY A 136 3.55 -7.41 -1.13
N GLN A 137 4.78 -7.75 -1.54
CA GLN A 137 5.09 -8.96 -2.29
C GLN A 137 4.76 -10.24 -1.48
N SER A 138 4.53 -11.36 -2.16
CA SER A 138 4.46 -12.67 -1.49
C SER A 138 5.78 -13.00 -0.79
N GLY A 139 5.73 -13.69 0.35
CA GLY A 139 6.93 -14.11 1.09
C GLY A 139 7.54 -13.06 2.04
N VAL A 140 7.09 -11.80 2.03
CA VAL A 140 7.59 -10.74 2.94
C VAL A 140 7.13 -10.90 4.41
N GLY A 141 6.24 -11.86 4.68
CA GLY A 141 5.78 -12.18 6.04
C GLY A 141 4.53 -11.43 6.52
N LYS A 142 3.68 -10.93 5.61
CA LYS A 142 2.38 -10.33 5.95
C LYS A 142 1.52 -11.23 6.85
N SER A 143 1.35 -12.50 6.47
CA SER A 143 0.56 -13.45 7.28
C SER A 143 1.15 -13.66 8.67
N SER A 144 2.48 -13.73 8.78
CA SER A 144 3.16 -13.82 10.08
C SER A 144 2.92 -12.59 10.94
N LEU A 145 2.97 -11.38 10.36
CA LEU A 145 2.62 -10.15 11.08
C LEU A 145 1.17 -10.15 11.54
N VAL A 146 0.24 -10.55 10.68
CA VAL A 146 -1.19 -10.64 11.02
C VAL A 146 -1.40 -11.61 12.17
N ASN A 147 -0.78 -12.79 12.13
CA ASN A 147 -0.87 -13.78 13.22
C ASN A 147 -0.29 -13.25 14.53
N SER A 148 0.86 -12.56 14.50
CA SER A 148 1.46 -11.96 15.69
C SER A 148 0.61 -10.82 16.27
N LEU A 149 -0.15 -10.09 15.44
CA LEU A 149 -1.05 -9.02 15.88
C LEU A 149 -2.44 -9.50 16.30
N LEU A 150 -2.88 -10.66 15.79
CA LEU A 150 -4.22 -11.23 16.00
C LEU A 150 -4.15 -12.70 16.43
N PRO A 151 -3.56 -13.00 17.60
CA PRO A 151 -3.37 -14.40 18.05
C PRO A 151 -4.70 -15.15 18.23
N GLU A 152 -5.81 -14.47 18.55
CA GLU A 152 -7.13 -15.10 18.76
C GLU A 152 -7.86 -15.51 17.47
N VAL A 153 -7.45 -14.96 16.31
CA VAL A 153 -8.11 -15.27 15.02
C VAL A 153 -7.73 -16.67 14.53
N ASP A 154 -6.51 -17.11 14.81
CA ASP A 154 -5.98 -18.42 14.42
C ASP A 154 -6.80 -19.57 15.07
N THR A 155 -7.32 -19.36 16.29
CA THR A 155 -8.08 -20.37 17.03
C THR A 155 -9.49 -20.62 16.48
N ARG A 156 -10.07 -19.68 15.70
CA ARG A 156 -11.43 -19.77 15.15
C ARG A 156 -11.49 -20.05 13.65
N VAL A 157 -10.44 -19.73 12.90
CA VAL A 157 -10.46 -19.71 11.42
C VAL A 157 -9.46 -20.70 10.80
N GLY A 158 -8.63 -21.36 11.61
CA GLY A 158 -7.50 -22.16 11.11
C GLY A 158 -6.36 -21.26 10.59
N PRO A 159 -5.20 -21.85 10.26
CA PRO A 159 -4.05 -21.08 9.84
C PRO A 159 -4.42 -20.21 8.64
N LEU A 160 -4.25 -18.90 8.75
CA LEU A 160 -4.33 -17.97 7.60
C LEU A 160 -3.38 -18.41 6.46
N SER A 161 -2.37 -19.23 6.77
CA SER A 161 -1.47 -19.87 5.80
C SER A 161 -2.13 -20.96 4.96
N GLU A 162 -3.08 -21.74 5.48
CA GLU A 162 -3.76 -22.81 4.71
C GLU A 162 -4.81 -22.25 3.74
N LEU A 163 -5.40 -21.09 4.04
CA LEU A 163 -6.18 -20.32 3.05
C LEU A 163 -5.31 -19.68 1.97
N SER A 164 -3.99 -19.62 2.17
CA SER A 164 -3.02 -18.99 1.26
C SER A 164 -2.16 -20.00 0.50
N GLY A 165 -2.18 -21.28 0.87
CA GLY A 165 -1.32 -22.33 0.34
C GLY A 165 -2.13 -23.42 -0.36
N GLN A 166 -2.16 -23.35 -1.70
CA GLN A 166 -2.78 -24.32 -2.62
C GLN A 166 -4.30 -24.37 -2.63
N GLY A 167 -4.87 -23.78 -3.70
CA GLY A 167 -6.25 -23.99 -4.09
C GLY A 167 -6.84 -22.71 -4.65
N THR A 168 -6.97 -22.64 -5.97
CA THR A 168 -7.89 -21.76 -6.73
C THR A 168 -8.27 -20.43 -6.07
N HIS A 169 -7.75 -19.33 -6.61
CA HIS A 169 -8.13 -17.93 -6.35
C HIS A 169 -9.66 -17.70 -6.20
N THR A 170 -10.24 -18.03 -5.05
CA THR A 170 -11.72 -18.03 -4.86
C THR A 170 -12.16 -17.40 -3.54
N THR A 171 -11.27 -16.97 -2.65
CA THR A 171 -11.64 -16.15 -1.49
C THR A 171 -11.88 -14.70 -1.93
N THR A 172 -13.05 -14.44 -2.51
CA THR A 172 -13.46 -13.14 -3.08
C THR A 172 -13.88 -12.09 -2.03
N THR A 173 -14.02 -12.47 -0.76
CA THR A 173 -14.56 -11.58 0.29
C THR A 173 -13.47 -11.00 1.17
N ALA A 174 -13.34 -9.67 1.15
CA ALA A 174 -12.54 -8.92 2.11
C ALA A 174 -13.10 -9.11 3.53
N ARG A 175 -12.23 -9.37 4.52
CA ARG A 175 -12.60 -9.52 5.93
C ARG A 175 -12.03 -8.39 6.76
N LEU A 176 -12.75 -7.97 7.79
CA LEU A 176 -12.31 -7.00 8.78
C LEU A 176 -12.05 -7.73 10.11
N PHE A 177 -10.90 -7.49 10.69
CA PHE A 177 -10.48 -8.00 11.99
C PHE A 177 -10.23 -6.84 12.94
N HIS A 178 -10.46 -7.05 14.23
CA HIS A 178 -10.19 -6.05 15.26
C HIS A 178 -8.93 -6.43 16.03
N PHE A 179 -8.00 -5.49 16.19
CA PHE A 179 -6.82 -5.71 17.02
C PHE A 179 -7.19 -5.66 18.50
N PRO A 180 -6.57 -6.49 19.37
CA PRO A 180 -6.83 -6.46 20.81
C PRO A 180 -6.53 -5.10 21.45
N GLY A 181 -5.52 -4.40 20.94
CA GLY A 181 -5.10 -3.08 21.43
C GLY A 181 -5.91 -1.90 20.87
N GLY A 182 -6.88 -2.15 19.98
CA GLY A 182 -7.61 -1.13 19.24
C GLY A 182 -7.15 -0.98 17.80
N GLY A 183 -8.06 -0.52 16.93
CA GLY A 183 -7.85 -0.48 15.47
C GLY A 183 -8.35 -1.74 14.75
N GLU A 184 -8.31 -1.69 13.42
CA GLU A 184 -8.90 -2.70 12.54
C GLU A 184 -7.95 -3.04 11.37
N LEU A 185 -8.02 -4.28 10.92
CA LEU A 185 -7.31 -4.77 9.74
C LEU A 185 -8.31 -5.27 8.72
N ILE A 186 -8.24 -4.73 7.50
CA ILE A 186 -8.93 -5.31 6.35
C ILE A 186 -7.95 -6.19 5.58
N ASP A 187 -8.24 -7.50 5.50
CA ASP A 187 -7.50 -8.44 4.66
C ASP A 187 -8.36 -8.86 3.47
N SER A 188 -7.81 -8.67 2.26
CA SER A 188 -8.45 -9.07 1.02
C SER A 188 -7.40 -9.47 0.00
N PRO A 189 -7.53 -10.64 -0.67
CA PRO A 189 -6.70 -10.99 -1.81
C PRO A 189 -6.70 -9.90 -2.89
N GLY A 190 -7.83 -9.21 -3.09
CA GLY A 190 -7.95 -8.16 -4.10
C GLY A 190 -7.20 -6.87 -3.78
N ILE A 191 -6.87 -6.61 -2.51
CA ILE A 191 -6.03 -5.47 -2.12
C ILE A 191 -4.54 -5.83 -2.20
N ARG A 192 -4.19 -7.12 -2.12
CA ARG A 192 -2.80 -7.59 -2.31
C ARG A 192 -2.30 -7.41 -3.75
N GLU A 193 -3.20 -7.32 -4.71
CA GLU A 193 -2.95 -7.04 -6.14
C GLU A 193 -3.26 -5.59 -6.53
N PHE A 194 -3.33 -4.67 -5.55
CA PHE A 194 -3.58 -3.25 -5.81
C PHE A 194 -2.58 -2.71 -6.85
N GLY A 195 -3.10 -2.16 -7.94
CA GLY A 195 -2.33 -1.86 -9.13
C GLY A 195 -2.70 -0.54 -9.78
N LEU A 196 -1.71 0.07 -10.44
CA LEU A 196 -1.79 1.36 -11.13
C LEU A 196 -2.46 1.29 -12.51
N GLY A 197 -3.18 0.22 -12.85
CA GLY A 197 -3.73 0.02 -14.20
C GLY A 197 -4.80 1.04 -14.63
N HIS A 198 -5.27 1.89 -13.71
CA HIS A 198 -6.35 2.84 -13.93
C HIS A 198 -5.97 4.29 -13.62
N VAL A 199 -4.74 4.52 -13.18
CA VAL A 199 -4.28 5.88 -12.87
C VAL A 199 -3.78 6.54 -14.15
N SER A 200 -4.08 7.82 -14.31
CA SER A 200 -3.53 8.62 -15.39
C SER A 200 -2.05 8.94 -15.13
N ARG A 201 -1.36 9.42 -16.16
CA ARG A 201 0.00 9.95 -16.00
C ARG A 201 0.07 11.04 -14.93
N SER A 202 -0.88 11.96 -14.91
CA SER A 202 -0.93 13.04 -13.91
C SER A 202 -1.14 12.51 -12.49
N ASP A 203 -1.91 11.43 -12.33
CA ASP A 203 -2.09 10.78 -11.02
C ASP A 203 -0.79 10.12 -10.55
N VAL A 204 -0.03 9.52 -11.47
CA VAL A 204 1.31 9.01 -11.16
C VAL A 204 2.24 10.14 -10.75
N GLU A 205 2.29 11.23 -11.52
CA GLU A 205 3.11 12.40 -11.21
C GLU A 205 2.78 12.97 -9.82
N ALA A 206 1.49 13.11 -9.48
CA ALA A 206 1.03 13.57 -8.17
C ALA A 206 1.35 12.60 -7.02
N GLY A 207 1.49 11.30 -7.33
CA GLY A 207 1.88 10.27 -6.36
C GLY A 207 3.36 10.29 -5.97
N PHE A 208 4.21 10.98 -6.73
CA PHE A 208 5.58 11.31 -6.32
C PHE A 208 5.56 12.66 -5.60
N ILE A 209 5.43 12.63 -4.29
CA ILE A 209 5.25 13.85 -3.47
C ILE A 209 6.31 14.92 -3.72
N GLU A 210 7.55 14.53 -4.03
CA GLU A 210 8.65 15.46 -4.34
C GLU A 210 8.50 16.15 -5.71
N PHE A 211 7.58 15.71 -6.56
CA PHE A 211 7.30 16.33 -7.86
C PHE A 211 6.25 17.44 -7.76
N ASN A 212 5.43 17.46 -6.71
CA ASN A 212 4.28 18.38 -6.60
C ASN A 212 4.66 19.86 -6.75
N ASP A 213 5.80 20.28 -6.20
CA ASP A 213 6.30 21.65 -6.31
C ASP A 213 6.97 21.97 -7.66
N LEU A 214 7.19 20.95 -8.50
CA LEU A 214 7.94 21.05 -9.76
C LEU A 214 7.05 20.88 -10.98
N ILE A 215 5.95 20.13 -10.87
CA ILE A 215 4.98 19.95 -11.95
C ILE A 215 4.42 21.31 -12.36
N GLY A 216 4.28 21.53 -13.68
CA GLY A 216 3.82 22.81 -14.24
C GLY A 216 4.89 23.92 -14.32
N THR A 217 6.10 23.71 -13.77
CA THR A 217 7.21 24.68 -13.85
C THR A 217 8.20 24.39 -14.99
N CYS A 218 7.93 23.36 -15.80
CA CYS A 218 8.71 23.05 -16.99
C CYS A 218 8.54 24.13 -18.07
N ARG A 219 9.56 24.26 -18.94
CA ARG A 219 9.49 25.15 -20.11
C ARG A 219 8.31 24.82 -21.04
N PHE A 220 8.02 23.54 -21.23
CA PHE A 220 6.93 23.04 -22.08
C PHE A 220 5.77 22.54 -21.22
N ARG A 221 4.53 22.82 -21.64
CA ARG A 221 3.32 22.42 -20.91
C ARG A 221 3.03 20.92 -21.01
N ASP A 222 3.43 20.30 -22.10
CA ASP A 222 3.28 18.88 -22.44
C ASP A 222 4.59 18.08 -22.25
N CYS A 223 5.47 18.58 -21.38
CA CYS A 223 6.75 17.95 -21.07
C CYS A 223 6.57 16.50 -20.63
N LYS A 224 7.25 15.55 -21.27
CA LYS A 224 7.20 14.13 -20.88
C LYS A 224 8.20 13.78 -19.78
N HIS A 225 9.04 14.71 -19.36
CA HIS A 225 10.05 14.53 -18.31
C HIS A 225 11.06 13.42 -18.61
N ASP A 226 11.35 13.19 -19.89
CA ASP A 226 12.31 12.17 -20.32
C ASP A 226 13.64 12.80 -20.74
N ARG A 227 13.61 13.66 -21.76
CA ARG A 227 14.79 14.29 -22.37
C ARG A 227 14.61 15.76 -22.75
N GLU A 228 13.48 16.35 -22.38
CA GLU A 228 13.11 17.70 -22.81
C GLU A 228 14.01 18.77 -22.19
N PRO A 229 14.52 19.72 -23.00
CA PRO A 229 15.32 20.82 -22.47
C PRO A 229 14.45 21.77 -21.64
N GLY A 230 14.95 22.16 -20.46
CA GLY A 230 14.19 23.01 -19.53
C GLY A 230 13.11 22.25 -18.75
N CYS A 231 13.22 20.92 -18.64
CA CYS A 231 12.40 20.13 -17.72
C CYS A 231 12.83 20.39 -16.26
N ALA A 232 11.89 20.82 -15.43
CA ALA A 232 12.12 21.09 -14.01
C ALA A 232 12.48 19.81 -13.22
N LEU A 233 11.89 18.66 -13.58
CA LEU A 233 12.20 17.38 -12.94
C LEU A 233 13.62 16.90 -13.28
N LEU A 234 14.07 17.06 -14.52
CA LEU A 234 15.45 16.69 -14.91
C LEU A 234 16.47 17.61 -14.22
N LYS A 235 16.17 18.91 -14.13
CA LYS A 235 17.01 19.84 -13.35
C LYS A 235 17.03 19.46 -11.86
N ALA A 236 15.89 19.11 -11.28
CA ALA A 236 15.82 18.68 -9.88
C ALA A 236 16.59 17.37 -9.63
N LEU A 237 16.63 16.48 -10.62
CA LEU A 237 17.45 15.28 -10.59
C LEU A 237 18.95 15.62 -10.62
N GLU A 238 19.37 16.54 -11.50
CA GLU A 238 20.76 17.04 -11.55
C GLU A 238 21.18 17.74 -10.24
N ASP A 239 20.27 18.51 -9.64
CA ASP A 239 20.48 19.22 -8.37
C ASP A 239 20.44 18.28 -7.14
N GLY A 240 20.10 16.99 -7.31
CA GLY A 240 19.94 16.02 -6.22
C GLY A 240 18.68 16.19 -5.36
N ARG A 241 17.74 17.06 -5.77
CA ARG A 241 16.43 17.25 -5.12
C ARG A 241 15.47 16.11 -5.41
N VAL A 242 15.59 15.50 -6.59
CA VAL A 242 14.92 14.24 -6.96
C VAL A 242 15.98 13.16 -7.05
N GLN A 243 15.74 12.02 -6.41
CA GLN A 243 16.71 10.92 -6.44
C GLN A 243 16.58 10.10 -7.73
N GLN A 244 17.71 9.64 -8.27
CA GLN A 244 17.74 8.85 -9.52
C GLN A 244 16.87 7.60 -9.44
N GLN A 245 16.85 6.92 -8.29
CA GLN A 245 16.01 5.75 -8.06
C GLN A 245 14.51 6.08 -8.23
N ARG A 246 14.05 7.21 -7.68
CA ARG A 246 12.65 7.66 -7.77
C ARG A 246 12.28 8.02 -9.20
N MET A 247 13.17 8.70 -9.92
CA MET A 247 12.97 9.00 -11.35
C MET A 247 12.92 7.74 -12.22
N ASN A 248 13.73 6.72 -11.90
CA ASN A 248 13.72 5.44 -12.60
C ASN A 248 12.39 4.71 -12.39
N SER A 249 11.89 4.67 -11.15
CA SER A 249 10.58 4.10 -10.85
C SER A 249 9.45 4.85 -11.55
N TYR A 250 9.46 6.19 -11.52
CA TYR A 250 8.51 7.01 -12.26
C TYR A 250 8.45 6.62 -13.74
N ARG A 251 9.61 6.57 -14.42
CA ARG A 251 9.69 6.15 -15.82
C ARG A 251 9.19 4.73 -16.05
N SER A 252 9.56 3.79 -15.17
CA SER A 252 9.09 2.40 -15.23
C SER A 252 7.58 2.28 -15.07
N ILE A 253 6.99 3.07 -14.17
CA ILE A 253 5.54 3.09 -13.95
C ILE A 253 4.85 3.65 -15.19
N ILE A 254 5.27 4.82 -15.69
CA ILE A 254 4.68 5.43 -16.90
C ILE A 254 4.76 4.49 -18.10
N ALA A 255 5.90 3.84 -18.33
CA ALA A 255 6.07 2.89 -19.43
C ALA A 255 5.18 1.64 -19.30
N SER A 256 4.69 1.32 -18.10
CA SER A 256 3.79 0.20 -17.85
C SER A 256 2.30 0.56 -17.89
N LEU A 257 1.98 1.86 -17.95
CA LEU A 257 0.58 2.29 -18.10
C LEU A 257 0.09 1.89 -19.49
N PRO A 258 -1.16 1.40 -19.62
CA PRO A 258 -1.73 1.15 -20.92
C PRO A 258 -1.78 2.46 -21.73
N GLU A 259 -1.35 2.40 -23.00
CA GLU A 259 -1.50 3.55 -23.89
C GLU A 259 -2.98 3.93 -23.98
N SER A 260 -3.27 5.22 -23.83
CA SER A 260 -4.61 5.75 -24.03
C SER A 260 -5.01 5.47 -25.48
N SER A 261 -5.90 4.50 -25.70
CA SER A 261 -6.52 4.31 -27.01
C SER A 261 -7.33 5.56 -27.32
N TYR A 262 -6.84 6.35 -28.29
CA TYR A 262 -7.56 7.45 -28.93
C TYR A 262 -8.79 6.94 -29.67
#